data_AF-A0A6G2JKB3-F1
#
_entry.id   AF-A0A6G2JKB3-F1
#
_cell.length_a   1.000
_cell.length_b   1.000
_cell.length_c   1.000
_cell.angle_alpha   90.00
_cell.angle_beta   90.00
_cell.angle_gamma   90.00
#
_symmetry.space_group_name_H-M   'P 1'
#
loop_
_entity.id
_entity.type
_entity.pdbx_description
1 polymer ?
#
loop_
_entity_poly.entity_id
_entity_poly.type
_entity_poly.pdbx_seq_one_letter_code
_entity_poly.pdbx_strand_id
1 'polypeptide(L)'
;MTGEIPPELGQLENLLVLSLSGSGKRDYLGNIGLTGEIPPELGRLVRLEKLYLNRNQLSGIIPEELGDLENLQELHLQYNGFIGNVPESLGGLSKLKKLYLQGNGGMFGVLPPSFTQLMLDELRFEGIGLCLREDTETQDWLHAIPMADVDFCRGFLTESTAVLIQATQTLDGSVPLVAGRDALLRVFIASETDANVPMPHVTARIFHDDVEVFTAEMENTNKFISALLNVGDSEATSNAPIPGSVIQPGLEMVIELGSSGRLPASGRLSAEVVDMPPFHLTVVPFYWKDNPDMGLVSTVQSLSADSDDFNASKDRLPVNEFRVEIRNPVAVSFDPVSSVRTLERVALTRTMDGSSDYYMGIVTRGGGLGRRPGFVTVSELNDAFMAHELGHNLAMGHAPCGGPSFLELNFPYPDGSIGVWGYDHRNDELVPSSMPDFMSYCGPPDWTSDYSFVKMINRRQILAGEPVFASAPSPSGRSLLVWGGRNEYGELYLEPAFVVDAPPSLPGGRGPYRLAAGDAEGNVLFDLRFSMEETGCGEGGSGGFVFSVPVRTDWSGWLEHLELSGPEGFAVMNRDDGRSTALLLDRYTGELRGVLDDWPGPGSSLQAARRALPEPGLEVIVSTGIPDPSDW
;
A
#
# COMPACT_ATOMS: atom_id res chain seq x y z
N MET A 1 -8.90 -28.50 28.71
CA MET A 1 -8.79 -29.86 28.16
C MET A 1 -7.79 -29.79 27.03
N THR A 2 -6.90 -30.77 26.90
CA THR A 2 -5.81 -30.82 25.89
C THR A 2 -5.89 -32.15 25.16
N GLY A 3 -5.43 -32.22 23.90
CA GLY A 3 -5.44 -33.44 23.08
C GLY A 3 -6.59 -33.49 22.08
N GLU A 4 -6.74 -34.62 21.40
CA GLU A 4 -7.79 -34.83 20.38
C GLU A 4 -9.13 -35.22 21.01
N ILE A 5 -10.22 -34.99 20.27
CA ILE A 5 -11.55 -35.48 20.66
C ILE A 5 -11.57 -37.00 20.40
N PRO A 6 -11.82 -37.85 21.42
CA PRO A 6 -11.83 -39.29 21.21
C PRO A 6 -13.07 -39.72 20.42
N PRO A 7 -12.93 -40.52 19.35
CA PRO A 7 -14.06 -41.00 18.53
C PRO A 7 -15.04 -41.87 19.33
N GLU A 8 -14.60 -42.48 20.43
CA GLU A 8 -15.45 -43.29 21.32
C GLU A 8 -16.58 -42.48 21.97
N LEU A 9 -16.48 -41.15 22.02
CA LEU A 9 -17.57 -40.29 22.47
C LEU A 9 -18.84 -40.49 21.64
N GLY A 10 -18.72 -40.88 20.37
CA GLY A 10 -19.84 -41.22 19.50
C GLY A 10 -20.67 -42.43 19.97
N GLN A 11 -20.19 -43.21 20.95
CA GLN A 11 -20.93 -44.34 21.53
C GLN A 11 -21.92 -43.91 22.64
N LEU A 12 -21.91 -42.64 23.04
CA LEU A 12 -22.76 -42.10 24.10
C LEU A 12 -24.14 -41.70 23.57
N GLU A 13 -24.87 -42.62 22.93
CA GLU A 13 -26.11 -42.38 22.17
C GLU A 13 -27.26 -41.67 22.95
N ASN A 14 -27.18 -41.62 24.28
CA ASN A 14 -28.15 -40.94 25.13
C ASN A 14 -27.76 -39.50 25.51
N LEU A 15 -26.65 -38.99 24.98
CA LEU A 15 -26.15 -37.66 25.31
C LEU A 15 -27.04 -36.57 24.70
N LEU A 16 -27.44 -35.59 25.53
CA LEU A 16 -28.23 -34.43 25.11
C LEU A 16 -27.36 -33.19 24.92
N VAL A 17 -26.29 -33.05 25.71
CA VAL A 17 -25.39 -31.89 25.66
C VAL A 17 -23.95 -32.37 25.72
N LEU A 18 -23.15 -31.98 24.73
CA LEU A 18 -21.71 -32.16 24.69
C LEU A 18 -21.04 -30.79 24.66
N SER A 19 -20.41 -30.42 25.78
CA SER A 19 -19.68 -29.16 25.92
C SER A 19 -18.21 -29.42 26.15
N LEU A 20 -17.40 -29.16 25.12
CA LEU A 20 -15.95 -29.25 25.14
C LEU A 20 -15.29 -27.88 24.84
N SER A 21 -16.00 -26.77 25.10
CA SER A 21 -15.51 -25.41 24.87
C SER A 21 -14.23 -25.10 25.63
N GLY A 22 -13.30 -24.40 24.98
CA GLY A 22 -12.09 -23.90 25.63
C GLY A 22 -12.35 -22.73 26.58
N SER A 23 -11.46 -22.57 27.58
CA SER A 23 -11.61 -21.61 28.69
C SER A 23 -11.32 -20.15 28.33
N GLY A 24 -10.92 -19.83 27.10
CA GLY A 24 -10.80 -18.46 26.59
C GLY A 24 -9.74 -17.56 27.25
N LYS A 25 -8.88 -18.08 28.15
CA LYS A 25 -7.69 -17.36 28.65
C LYS A 25 -6.43 -18.11 28.20
N ARG A 26 -5.52 -17.41 27.51
CA ARG A 26 -4.10 -17.79 27.50
C ARG A 26 -3.65 -17.73 28.96
N ASP A 27 -3.44 -18.87 29.61
CA ASP A 27 -2.73 -18.84 30.89
C ASP A 27 -1.25 -18.52 30.63
N TYR A 28 -0.57 -17.99 31.64
CA TYR A 28 0.83 -17.55 31.57
C TYR A 28 1.83 -18.68 31.21
N LEU A 29 1.35 -19.90 30.95
CA LEU A 29 2.13 -21.09 30.62
C LEU A 29 1.87 -21.63 29.22
N GLY A 30 1.04 -20.97 28.40
CA GLY A 30 0.87 -21.32 26.98
C GLY A 30 0.16 -22.65 26.72
N ASN A 31 -0.62 -23.18 27.68
CA ASN A 31 -1.34 -24.44 27.48
C ASN A 31 -2.59 -24.25 26.59
N ILE A 32 -2.80 -25.28 25.76
CA ILE A 32 -3.52 -25.23 24.49
C ILE A 32 -4.86 -25.99 24.60
N GLY A 33 -5.90 -25.58 23.88
CA GLY A 33 -7.19 -26.27 23.84
C GLY A 33 -7.12 -27.66 23.18
N LEU A 34 -8.29 -28.24 22.87
CA LEU A 34 -8.36 -29.48 22.08
C LEU A 34 -7.77 -29.25 20.67
N THR A 35 -7.13 -30.26 20.10
CA THR A 35 -6.44 -30.24 18.79
C THR A 35 -7.00 -31.34 17.89
N GLY A 36 -6.58 -31.38 16.62
CA GLY A 36 -7.02 -32.41 15.67
C GLY A 36 -8.42 -32.13 15.11
N GLU A 37 -8.99 -33.12 14.43
CA GLU A 37 -10.27 -32.98 13.72
C GLU A 37 -11.48 -33.29 14.61
N ILE A 38 -12.68 -32.90 14.15
CA ILE A 38 -13.92 -33.42 14.72
C ILE A 38 -14.09 -34.87 14.24
N PRO A 39 -14.18 -35.87 15.14
CA PRO A 39 -14.41 -37.25 14.72
C PRO A 39 -15.81 -37.39 14.07
N PRO A 40 -15.90 -37.95 12.86
CA PRO A 40 -17.18 -38.26 12.21
C PRO A 40 -18.13 -39.09 13.08
N GLU A 41 -17.60 -39.92 13.99
CA GLU A 41 -18.38 -40.73 14.92
C GLU A 41 -19.31 -39.92 15.84
N LEU A 42 -19.04 -38.62 16.04
CA LEU A 42 -19.95 -37.76 16.78
C LEU A 42 -21.33 -37.65 16.12
N GLY A 43 -21.44 -37.87 14.80
CA GLY A 43 -22.72 -37.92 14.09
C GLY A 43 -23.68 -39.01 14.57
N ARG A 44 -23.19 -40.04 15.30
CA ARG A 44 -24.02 -41.10 15.89
C ARG A 44 -24.84 -40.65 17.09
N LEU A 45 -24.57 -39.47 17.64
CA LEU A 45 -25.25 -38.93 18.83
C LEU A 45 -26.63 -38.36 18.47
N VAL A 46 -27.50 -39.14 17.86
CA VAL A 46 -28.78 -38.68 17.28
C VAL A 46 -29.74 -37.99 18.26
N ARG A 47 -29.52 -38.12 19.58
CA ARG A 47 -30.29 -37.43 20.64
C ARG A 47 -29.69 -36.09 21.07
N LEU A 48 -28.52 -35.73 20.55
CA LEU A 48 -27.79 -34.53 20.95
C LEU A 48 -28.55 -33.27 20.56
N GLU A 49 -28.73 -32.37 21.51
CA GLU A 49 -29.41 -31.08 21.33
C GLU A 49 -28.39 -29.94 21.26
N LYS A 50 -27.25 -30.05 21.94
CA LYS A 50 -26.26 -28.97 22.01
C LYS A 50 -24.84 -29.50 21.88
N LEU A 51 -24.10 -28.96 20.91
CA LEU A 51 -22.70 -29.28 20.67
C LEU A 51 -21.85 -28.00 20.73
N TYR A 52 -21.01 -27.91 21.76
CA TYR A 52 -20.10 -26.78 21.93
C TYR A 52 -18.64 -27.22 21.83
N LEU A 53 -17.97 -26.82 20.76
CA LEU A 53 -16.56 -27.11 20.47
C LEU A 53 -15.71 -25.82 20.31
N ASN A 54 -16.29 -24.67 20.60
CA ASN A 54 -15.70 -23.35 20.39
C ASN A 54 -14.45 -23.08 21.27
N ARG A 55 -13.57 -22.17 20.79
CA ARG A 55 -12.36 -21.70 21.49
C ARG A 55 -11.33 -22.82 21.75
N ASN A 56 -11.14 -23.71 20.79
CA ASN A 56 -10.10 -24.74 20.81
C ASN A 56 -9.10 -24.50 19.65
N GLN A 57 -8.29 -25.51 19.34
CA GLN A 57 -7.40 -25.55 18.17
C GLN A 57 -7.78 -26.72 17.26
N LEU A 58 -9.08 -26.97 17.14
CA LEU A 58 -9.57 -28.00 16.23
C LEU A 58 -9.30 -27.56 14.79
N SER A 59 -8.91 -28.50 13.94
CA SER A 59 -8.52 -28.27 12.54
C SER A 59 -9.25 -29.25 11.61
N GLY A 60 -8.97 -29.18 10.30
CA GLY A 60 -9.62 -30.02 9.31
C GLY A 60 -10.98 -29.48 8.88
N ILE A 61 -11.75 -30.31 8.17
CA ILE A 61 -13.08 -29.95 7.67
C ILE A 61 -14.16 -30.22 8.73
N ILE A 62 -15.31 -29.57 8.61
CA ILE A 62 -16.51 -29.95 9.37
C ILE A 62 -17.03 -31.27 8.77
N PRO A 63 -17.17 -32.37 9.54
CA PRO A 63 -17.66 -33.65 9.02
C PRO A 63 -19.11 -33.55 8.55
N GLU A 64 -19.44 -34.20 7.43
CA GLU A 64 -20.80 -34.24 6.91
C GLU A 64 -21.77 -34.99 7.86
N GLU A 65 -21.24 -35.93 8.63
CA GLU A 65 -21.97 -36.75 9.61
C GLU A 65 -22.58 -35.93 10.76
N LEU A 66 -22.12 -34.69 11.00
CA LEU A 66 -22.79 -33.80 11.93
C LEU A 66 -24.21 -33.41 11.46
N GLY A 67 -24.51 -33.56 10.16
CA GLY A 67 -25.84 -33.41 9.59
C GLY A 67 -26.84 -34.51 10.03
N ASP A 68 -26.37 -35.63 10.58
CA ASP A 68 -27.23 -36.72 11.08
C ASP A 68 -27.82 -36.43 12.48
N LEU A 69 -27.41 -35.34 13.12
CA LEU A 69 -27.85 -34.95 14.46
C LEU A 69 -29.22 -34.26 14.44
N GLU A 70 -30.27 -34.98 14.02
CA GLU A 70 -31.63 -34.45 13.79
C GLU A 70 -32.26 -33.67 14.98
N ASN A 71 -31.76 -33.87 16.20
CA ASN A 71 -32.22 -33.18 17.41
C ASN A 71 -31.42 -31.93 17.78
N LEU A 72 -30.37 -31.61 17.03
CA LEU A 72 -29.44 -30.52 17.34
C LEU A 72 -30.12 -29.15 17.22
N GLN A 73 -29.96 -28.35 18.26
CA GLN A 73 -30.50 -26.99 18.40
C GLN A 73 -29.39 -25.95 18.40
N GLU A 74 -28.21 -26.27 18.96
CA GLU A 74 -27.09 -25.32 19.06
C GLU A 74 -25.78 -25.97 18.61
N LEU A 75 -25.11 -25.35 17.63
CA LEU A 75 -23.82 -25.75 17.11
C LEU A 75 -22.81 -24.60 17.18
N HIS A 76 -21.85 -24.70 18.11
CA HIS A 76 -20.83 -23.67 18.34
C HIS A 76 -19.44 -24.18 17.95
N LEU A 77 -18.91 -23.68 16.83
CA LEU A 77 -17.60 -24.05 16.27
C LEU A 77 -16.61 -22.86 16.19
N GLN A 78 -17.02 -21.66 16.58
CA GLN A 78 -16.26 -20.42 16.47
C GLN A 78 -14.93 -20.45 17.23
N TYR A 79 -13.94 -19.70 16.74
CA TYR A 79 -12.58 -19.61 17.28
C TYR A 79 -11.87 -20.98 17.33
N ASN A 80 -11.68 -21.59 16.16
CA ASN A 80 -10.89 -22.79 15.92
C ASN A 80 -10.04 -22.57 14.64
N GLY A 81 -9.46 -23.63 14.07
CA GLY A 81 -8.69 -23.63 12.82
C GLY A 81 -9.34 -24.46 11.71
N PHE A 82 -10.68 -24.48 11.61
CA PHE A 82 -11.37 -25.23 10.57
C PHE A 82 -11.09 -24.68 9.16
N ILE A 83 -11.11 -25.58 8.18
CA ILE A 83 -10.86 -25.28 6.76
C ILE A 83 -12.00 -25.78 5.87
N GLY A 84 -12.10 -25.22 4.65
CA GLY A 84 -13.05 -25.68 3.62
C GLY A 84 -14.45 -25.10 3.75
N ASN A 85 -15.39 -25.69 2.99
CA ASN A 85 -16.78 -25.24 2.93
C ASN A 85 -17.61 -25.77 4.11
N VAL A 86 -18.78 -25.15 4.33
CA VAL A 86 -19.81 -25.71 5.22
C VAL A 86 -20.52 -26.88 4.50
N PRO A 87 -20.62 -28.08 5.12
CA PRO A 87 -21.32 -29.22 4.53
C PRO A 87 -22.79 -28.94 4.23
N GLU A 88 -23.26 -29.41 3.08
CA GLU A 88 -24.68 -29.28 2.69
C GLU A 88 -25.62 -30.01 3.65
N SER A 89 -25.15 -31.11 4.27
CA SER A 89 -25.91 -31.92 5.23
C SER A 89 -26.39 -31.14 6.45
N LEU A 90 -25.68 -30.09 6.86
CA LEU A 90 -26.11 -29.24 7.99
C LEU A 90 -27.41 -28.47 7.69
N GLY A 91 -27.75 -28.24 6.42
CA GLY A 91 -29.02 -27.65 6.03
C GLY A 91 -30.22 -28.55 6.35
N GLY A 92 -30.03 -29.85 6.60
CA GLY A 92 -31.07 -30.79 7.00
C GLY A 92 -31.49 -30.72 8.48
N LEU A 93 -30.76 -29.96 9.31
CA LEU A 93 -30.98 -29.87 10.75
C LEU A 93 -32.19 -28.98 11.10
N SER A 94 -33.39 -29.45 10.82
CA SER A 94 -34.66 -28.68 10.97
C SER A 94 -34.93 -28.09 12.37
N LYS A 95 -34.25 -28.55 13.41
CA LYS A 95 -34.36 -28.04 14.79
C LYS A 95 -33.25 -27.05 15.18
N LEU A 96 -32.27 -26.82 14.32
CA LEU A 96 -31.15 -25.94 14.58
C LEU A 96 -31.64 -24.50 14.78
N LYS A 97 -31.15 -23.86 15.83
CA LYS A 97 -31.47 -22.49 16.24
C LYS A 97 -30.28 -21.57 16.26
N LYS A 98 -29.09 -22.09 16.58
CA LYS A 98 -27.86 -21.29 16.68
C LYS A 98 -26.71 -21.94 15.96
N LEU A 99 -26.08 -21.17 15.07
CA LEU A 99 -24.88 -21.58 14.34
C LEU A 99 -23.82 -20.49 14.38
N TYR A 100 -22.66 -20.81 14.98
CA TYR A 100 -21.52 -19.91 15.09
C TYR A 100 -20.26 -20.52 14.49
N LEU A 101 -19.72 -19.86 13.48
CA LEU A 101 -18.54 -20.28 12.70
C LEU A 101 -17.42 -19.24 12.68
N GLN A 102 -17.65 -18.01 13.15
CA GLN A 102 -16.70 -16.90 13.08
C GLN A 102 -15.33 -17.23 13.73
N GLY A 103 -14.27 -16.58 13.27
CA GLY A 103 -12.92 -16.83 13.79
C GLY A 103 -12.34 -18.20 13.41
N ASN A 104 -12.76 -18.77 12.27
CA ASN A 104 -12.14 -19.92 11.60
C ASN A 104 -11.58 -19.47 10.24
N GLY A 105 -10.35 -18.97 10.23
CA GLY A 105 -9.78 -18.26 9.05
C GLY A 105 -9.53 -19.12 7.81
N GLY A 106 -9.61 -20.45 7.89
CA GLY A 106 -9.45 -21.33 6.73
C GLY A 106 -10.76 -21.75 6.07
N MET A 107 -11.91 -21.34 6.61
CA MET A 107 -13.21 -21.62 6.02
C MET A 107 -13.50 -20.66 4.87
N PHE A 108 -14.09 -21.19 3.79
CA PHE A 108 -14.41 -20.40 2.60
C PHE A 108 -15.65 -20.91 1.86
N GLY A 109 -16.20 -20.11 0.95
CA GLY A 109 -17.25 -20.51 0.02
C GLY A 109 -18.66 -20.04 0.39
N VAL A 110 -19.59 -20.29 -0.53
CA VAL A 110 -20.99 -19.90 -0.39
C VAL A 110 -21.69 -20.84 0.59
N LEU A 111 -22.52 -20.30 1.50
CA LEU A 111 -23.38 -21.14 2.34
C LEU A 111 -24.34 -21.98 1.47
N PRO A 112 -24.52 -23.28 1.76
CA PRO A 112 -25.37 -24.14 0.95
C PRO A 112 -26.82 -23.60 0.87
N PRO A 113 -27.48 -23.62 -0.31
CA PRO A 113 -28.86 -23.16 -0.44
C PRO A 113 -29.84 -23.87 0.50
N SER A 114 -29.54 -25.11 0.89
CA SER A 114 -30.32 -25.86 1.89
C SER A 114 -30.44 -25.15 3.25
N PHE A 115 -29.67 -24.10 3.52
CA PHE A 115 -29.78 -23.33 4.76
C PHE A 115 -31.00 -22.41 4.79
N THR A 116 -31.54 -21.99 3.64
CA THR A 116 -32.71 -21.10 3.57
C THR A 116 -33.98 -21.72 4.16
N GLN A 117 -34.00 -23.05 4.35
CA GLN A 117 -35.10 -23.77 5.00
C GLN A 117 -34.99 -23.80 6.55
N LEU A 118 -33.88 -23.35 7.12
CA LEU A 118 -33.65 -23.36 8.57
C LEU A 118 -34.32 -22.17 9.25
N MET A 119 -34.96 -22.39 10.40
CA MET A 119 -35.54 -21.34 11.24
C MET A 119 -34.56 -20.98 12.38
N LEU A 120 -33.51 -20.23 12.06
CA LEU A 120 -32.45 -19.82 12.99
C LEU A 120 -32.86 -18.61 13.84
N ASP A 121 -32.42 -18.62 15.10
CA ASP A 121 -32.49 -17.48 16.00
C ASP A 121 -31.21 -16.63 15.92
N GLU A 122 -30.05 -17.27 15.75
CA GLU A 122 -28.75 -16.60 15.60
C GLU A 122 -27.85 -17.30 14.56
N LEU A 123 -27.22 -16.51 13.68
CA LEU A 123 -26.26 -16.96 12.66
C LEU A 123 -25.04 -16.05 12.66
N ARG A 124 -23.83 -16.60 12.87
CA ARG A 124 -22.61 -15.79 12.87
C ARG A 124 -21.46 -16.46 12.13
N PHE A 125 -20.94 -15.78 11.12
CA PHE A 125 -19.74 -16.19 10.41
C PHE A 125 -18.96 -15.02 9.78
N GLU A 126 -19.23 -13.77 10.16
CA GLU A 126 -18.46 -12.60 9.69
C GLU A 126 -16.93 -12.77 9.80
N GLY A 127 -16.22 -12.13 8.87
CA GLY A 127 -14.77 -12.03 8.87
C GLY A 127 -14.05 -13.36 8.62
N ILE A 128 -14.74 -14.34 8.03
CA ILE A 128 -14.14 -15.58 7.52
C ILE A 128 -14.59 -15.72 6.05
N GLY A 129 -13.85 -16.47 5.21
CA GLY A 129 -14.12 -16.54 3.76
C GLY A 129 -15.47 -17.15 3.33
N LEU A 130 -16.40 -17.37 4.27
CA LEU A 130 -17.78 -17.78 4.02
C LEU A 130 -18.64 -16.59 3.63
N CYS A 131 -19.64 -16.82 2.78
CA CYS A 131 -20.52 -15.75 2.34
C CYS A 131 -21.93 -16.22 1.97
N LEU A 132 -22.90 -15.30 1.97
CA LEU A 132 -24.28 -15.52 1.52
C LEU A 132 -24.50 -14.98 0.10
N ARG A 133 -25.33 -15.68 -0.67
CA ARG A 133 -25.78 -15.18 -1.97
C ARG A 133 -26.65 -13.94 -1.80
N GLU A 134 -26.52 -12.98 -2.72
CA GLU A 134 -27.37 -11.80 -2.80
C GLU A 134 -28.61 -12.07 -3.67
N ASP A 135 -29.40 -13.09 -3.32
CA ASP A 135 -30.71 -13.35 -3.95
C ASP A 135 -31.86 -13.13 -2.97
N THR A 136 -33.07 -12.90 -3.52
CA THR A 136 -34.26 -12.57 -2.74
C THR A 136 -34.60 -13.63 -1.71
N GLU A 137 -34.45 -14.92 -2.04
CA GLU A 137 -34.73 -16.02 -1.12
C GLU A 137 -33.79 -15.98 0.09
N THR A 138 -32.49 -15.79 -0.16
CA THR A 138 -31.48 -15.69 0.89
C THR A 138 -31.68 -14.45 1.75
N GLN A 139 -32.04 -13.31 1.15
CA GLN A 139 -32.34 -12.08 1.88
C GLN A 139 -33.60 -12.19 2.74
N ASP A 140 -34.68 -12.75 2.21
CA ASP A 140 -35.93 -12.97 2.95
C ASP A 140 -35.70 -13.90 4.14
N TRP A 141 -34.92 -14.97 3.93
CA TRP A 141 -34.49 -15.87 4.99
C TRP A 141 -33.64 -15.14 6.05
N LEU A 142 -32.63 -14.38 5.64
CA LEU A 142 -31.76 -13.64 6.56
C LEU A 142 -32.54 -12.60 7.38
N HIS A 143 -33.51 -11.91 6.77
CA HIS A 143 -34.40 -10.96 7.45
C HIS A 143 -35.25 -11.61 8.54
N ALA A 144 -35.53 -12.91 8.44
CA ALA A 144 -36.24 -13.67 9.45
C ALA A 144 -35.35 -14.09 10.64
N ILE A 145 -34.03 -13.90 10.57
CA ILE A 145 -33.07 -14.23 11.64
C ILE A 145 -32.84 -13.00 12.53
N PRO A 146 -33.26 -13.02 13.82
CA PRO A 146 -33.15 -11.85 14.69
C PRO A 146 -31.73 -11.33 14.94
N MET A 147 -30.73 -12.21 14.93
CA MET A 147 -29.34 -11.85 15.13
C MET A 147 -28.45 -12.55 14.10
N ALA A 148 -28.12 -11.84 13.03
CA ALA A 148 -27.24 -12.33 11.99
C ALA A 148 -26.00 -11.43 11.86
N ASP A 149 -24.83 -12.05 11.80
CA ASP A 149 -23.55 -11.39 11.63
C ASP A 149 -22.76 -12.14 10.54
N VAL A 150 -22.87 -11.64 9.31
CA VAL A 150 -22.65 -12.42 8.08
C VAL A 150 -21.99 -11.57 7.01
N ASP A 151 -21.22 -12.22 6.15
CA ASP A 151 -20.70 -11.61 4.93
C ASP A 151 -21.53 -12.05 3.71
N PHE A 152 -21.66 -11.15 2.73
CA PHE A 152 -22.28 -11.45 1.43
C PHE A 152 -21.21 -11.78 0.40
N CYS A 153 -21.56 -12.67 -0.54
CA CYS A 153 -20.65 -13.12 -1.56
C CYS A 153 -20.40 -11.99 -2.55
N ARG A 154 -19.35 -11.21 -2.32
CA ARG A 154 -18.82 -10.30 -3.31
C ARG A 154 -18.31 -11.13 -4.48
N GLY A 155 -18.96 -10.98 -5.64
CA GLY A 155 -18.49 -11.61 -6.87
C GLY A 155 -19.30 -12.80 -7.39
N PHE A 156 -20.55 -12.97 -6.94
CA PHE A 156 -21.53 -13.69 -7.75
C PHE A 156 -22.58 -12.73 -8.28
N LEU A 157 -22.82 -12.77 -9.59
CA LEU A 157 -23.77 -11.88 -10.26
C LEU A 157 -24.99 -12.67 -10.71
N THR A 158 -26.18 -12.13 -10.42
CA THR A 158 -27.48 -12.58 -10.92
C THR A 158 -27.96 -11.75 -12.12
N GLU A 159 -27.43 -10.53 -12.27
CA GLU A 159 -27.69 -9.64 -13.40
C GLU A 159 -26.45 -9.47 -14.28
N SER A 160 -26.68 -9.18 -15.56
CA SER A 160 -25.58 -8.89 -16.49
C SER A 160 -24.98 -7.51 -16.21
N THR A 161 -23.64 -7.42 -16.16
CA THR A 161 -22.92 -6.16 -15.91
C THR A 161 -21.59 -6.13 -16.66
N ALA A 162 -20.94 -4.97 -16.70
CA ALA A 162 -19.64 -4.79 -17.32
C ALA A 162 -18.75 -3.90 -16.45
N VAL A 163 -17.48 -4.26 -16.33
CA VAL A 163 -16.49 -3.51 -15.55
C VAL A 163 -15.22 -3.33 -16.36
N LEU A 164 -14.64 -2.13 -16.29
CA LEU A 164 -13.33 -1.81 -16.83
C LEU A 164 -12.32 -1.79 -15.67
N ILE A 165 -11.23 -2.56 -15.77
CA ILE A 165 -10.25 -2.72 -14.68
C ILE A 165 -8.82 -2.48 -15.17
N GLN A 166 -7.98 -1.85 -14.33
CA GLN A 166 -6.55 -1.60 -14.61
C GLN A 166 -5.59 -2.24 -13.59
N ALA A 167 -6.12 -2.67 -12.44
CA ALA A 167 -5.35 -3.32 -11.38
C ALA A 167 -6.27 -4.10 -10.46
N THR A 168 -7.39 -3.48 -10.10
CA THR A 168 -8.38 -3.98 -9.15
C THR A 168 -9.80 -3.74 -9.68
N GLN A 169 -10.71 -4.65 -9.34
CA GLN A 169 -12.10 -4.62 -9.77
C GLN A 169 -13.02 -4.05 -8.70
N THR A 170 -13.96 -3.20 -9.10
CA THR A 170 -15.16 -2.92 -8.30
C THR A 170 -16.40 -2.99 -9.19
N LEU A 171 -17.45 -3.67 -8.71
CA LEU A 171 -18.68 -3.88 -9.50
C LEU A 171 -19.58 -2.64 -9.52
N ASP A 172 -19.40 -1.73 -8.58
CA ASP A 172 -20.15 -0.48 -8.46
C ASP A 172 -19.47 0.71 -9.14
N GLY A 173 -18.30 0.50 -9.76
CA GLY A 173 -17.55 1.53 -10.48
C GLY A 173 -16.82 2.54 -9.57
N SER A 174 -16.61 2.21 -8.30
CA SER A 174 -15.96 3.09 -7.31
C SER A 174 -14.46 3.29 -7.48
N VAL A 175 -13.81 2.53 -8.39
CA VAL A 175 -12.38 2.67 -8.68
C VAL A 175 -12.20 3.44 -9.99
N PRO A 176 -11.64 4.65 -9.96
CA PRO A 176 -11.39 5.43 -11.17
C PRO A 176 -10.21 4.86 -11.96
N LEU A 177 -10.27 5.02 -13.27
CA LEU A 177 -9.23 4.62 -14.21
C LEU A 177 -8.22 5.75 -14.41
N VAL A 178 -6.96 5.42 -14.60
CA VAL A 178 -5.92 6.37 -15.00
C VAL A 178 -5.89 6.48 -16.52
N ALA A 179 -6.04 7.71 -17.04
CA ALA A 179 -6.00 7.98 -18.47
C ALA A 179 -4.69 7.49 -19.10
N GLY A 180 -4.78 6.94 -20.31
CA GLY A 180 -3.61 6.48 -21.07
C GLY A 180 -3.08 5.09 -20.71
N ARG A 181 -3.58 4.45 -19.64
CA ARG A 181 -3.22 3.06 -19.30
C ARG A 181 -4.19 2.06 -19.91
N ASP A 182 -3.66 0.95 -20.40
CA ASP A 182 -4.46 -0.20 -20.84
C ASP A 182 -5.37 -0.69 -19.71
N ALA A 183 -6.54 -1.18 -20.09
CA ALA A 183 -7.52 -1.74 -19.17
C ALA A 183 -8.08 -3.06 -19.73
N LEU A 184 -8.60 -3.92 -18.87
CA LEU A 184 -9.39 -5.07 -19.28
C LEU A 184 -10.88 -4.74 -19.13
N LEU A 185 -11.64 -4.84 -20.21
CA LEU A 185 -13.09 -4.85 -20.14
C LEU A 185 -13.56 -6.27 -19.87
N ARG A 186 -14.30 -6.45 -18.77
CA ARG A 186 -14.92 -7.71 -18.38
C ARG A 186 -16.43 -7.56 -18.46
N VAL A 187 -17.08 -8.40 -19.26
CA VAL A 187 -18.53 -8.46 -19.39
C VAL A 187 -19.04 -9.76 -18.79
N PHE A 188 -19.93 -9.60 -17.82
CA PHE A 188 -20.58 -10.67 -17.08
C PHE A 188 -22.01 -10.79 -17.61
N ILE A 189 -22.37 -11.95 -18.18
CA ILE A 189 -23.71 -12.18 -18.74
C ILE A 189 -24.45 -13.21 -17.91
N ALA A 190 -25.51 -12.78 -17.23
CA ALA A 190 -26.35 -13.62 -16.38
C ALA A 190 -27.76 -13.72 -16.95
N SER A 191 -28.43 -14.87 -16.74
CA SER A 191 -29.82 -15.10 -17.11
C SER A 191 -30.56 -15.84 -16.00
N GLU A 192 -31.57 -15.20 -15.43
CA GLU A 192 -32.41 -15.80 -14.37
C GLU A 192 -33.30 -16.94 -14.87
N THR A 193 -33.57 -17.00 -16.18
CA THR A 193 -34.67 -17.82 -16.73
C THR A 193 -34.25 -19.11 -17.42
N ASP A 194 -32.98 -19.30 -17.81
CA ASP A 194 -32.53 -20.52 -18.49
C ASP A 194 -30.99 -20.70 -18.48
N ALA A 195 -30.50 -21.82 -17.92
CA ALA A 195 -29.08 -22.17 -17.85
C ALA A 195 -28.52 -22.78 -19.18
N ASN A 196 -29.29 -22.73 -20.27
CA ASN A 196 -28.95 -23.34 -21.57
C ASN A 196 -29.06 -22.36 -22.76
N VAL A 197 -29.08 -21.06 -22.51
CA VAL A 197 -29.02 -20.05 -23.59
C VAL A 197 -27.58 -20.01 -24.13
N PRO A 198 -27.35 -20.15 -25.45
CA PRO A 198 -26.02 -19.99 -26.02
C PRO A 198 -25.44 -18.62 -25.69
N MET A 199 -24.13 -18.58 -25.38
CA MET A 199 -23.45 -17.32 -25.09
C MET A 199 -23.54 -16.39 -26.32
N PRO A 200 -24.10 -15.17 -26.18
CA PRO A 200 -24.28 -14.28 -27.32
C PRO A 200 -22.95 -13.67 -27.74
N HIS A 201 -22.82 -13.27 -29.00
CA HIS A 201 -21.70 -12.42 -29.40
C HIS A 201 -21.73 -11.12 -28.59
N VAL A 202 -20.58 -10.71 -28.06
CA VAL A 202 -20.47 -9.53 -27.21
C VAL A 202 -19.60 -8.50 -27.91
N THR A 203 -20.18 -7.32 -28.12
CA THR A 203 -19.51 -6.20 -28.77
C THR A 203 -19.55 -4.99 -27.85
N ALA A 204 -18.40 -4.43 -27.51
CA ALA A 204 -18.30 -3.21 -26.72
C ALA A 204 -17.95 -2.03 -27.63
N ARG A 205 -18.79 -1.00 -27.65
CA ARG A 205 -18.58 0.23 -28.43
C ARG A 205 -18.28 1.36 -27.46
N ILE A 206 -17.14 2.01 -27.63
CA ILE A 206 -16.62 3.05 -26.74
C ILE A 206 -16.70 4.40 -27.44
N PHE A 207 -17.15 5.39 -26.69
CA PHE A 207 -17.44 6.74 -27.15
C PHE A 207 -16.69 7.78 -26.32
N HIS A 208 -16.31 8.88 -26.98
CA HIS A 208 -15.87 10.14 -26.37
C HIS A 208 -16.68 11.28 -26.99
N ASP A 209 -17.32 12.11 -26.16
CA ASP A 209 -18.15 13.24 -26.62
C ASP A 209 -19.12 12.83 -27.75
N ASP A 210 -19.85 11.74 -27.54
CA ASP A 210 -20.79 11.12 -28.51
C ASP A 210 -20.19 10.51 -29.79
N VAL A 211 -18.87 10.58 -29.99
CA VAL A 211 -18.18 9.99 -31.13
C VAL A 211 -17.66 8.60 -30.76
N GLU A 212 -18.01 7.59 -31.56
CA GLU A 212 -17.42 6.25 -31.40
C GLU A 212 -15.93 6.30 -31.75
N VAL A 213 -15.08 5.90 -30.82
CA VAL A 213 -13.62 5.92 -30.96
C VAL A 213 -13.00 4.53 -31.05
N PHE A 214 -13.70 3.51 -30.55
CA PHE A 214 -13.20 2.15 -30.48
C PHE A 214 -14.34 1.15 -30.40
N THR A 215 -14.15 -0.01 -31.02
CA THR A 215 -15.05 -1.15 -30.91
C THR A 215 -14.22 -2.39 -30.59
N ALA A 216 -14.60 -3.10 -29.53
CA ALA A 216 -13.99 -4.35 -29.11
C ALA A 216 -14.98 -5.49 -29.32
N GLU A 217 -14.55 -6.50 -30.06
CA GLU A 217 -15.27 -7.77 -30.17
C GLU A 217 -14.66 -8.74 -29.15
N MET A 218 -15.52 -9.39 -28.36
CA MET A 218 -15.07 -10.29 -27.31
C MET A 218 -15.25 -11.74 -27.72
N GLU A 219 -14.25 -12.54 -27.41
CA GLU A 219 -14.37 -13.99 -27.52
C GLU A 219 -15.06 -14.56 -26.28
N ASN A 220 -15.97 -15.50 -26.52
CA ASN A 220 -16.65 -16.24 -25.48
C ASN A 220 -15.97 -17.59 -25.27
N THR A 221 -15.38 -17.76 -24.10
CA THR A 221 -14.84 -19.04 -23.63
C THR A 221 -15.96 -20.02 -23.27
N ASN A 222 -17.05 -19.52 -22.67
CA ASN A 222 -18.21 -20.33 -22.32
C ASN A 222 -19.22 -20.48 -23.46
N LYS A 223 -19.78 -21.69 -23.57
CA LYS A 223 -20.79 -22.02 -24.59
C LYS A 223 -22.20 -21.55 -24.22
N PHE A 224 -22.51 -21.43 -22.93
CA PHE A 224 -23.84 -21.12 -22.42
C PHE A 224 -23.79 -20.08 -21.31
N ILE A 225 -24.86 -19.28 -21.20
CA ILE A 225 -25.08 -18.33 -20.11
C ILE A 225 -25.40 -19.11 -18.82
N SER A 226 -24.71 -18.75 -17.73
CA SER A 226 -25.00 -19.29 -16.39
C SER A 226 -26.03 -18.42 -15.65
N ALA A 227 -26.84 -19.05 -14.80
CA ALA A 227 -27.70 -18.34 -13.85
C ALA A 227 -26.91 -17.74 -12.68
N LEU A 228 -25.68 -18.21 -12.46
CA LEU A 228 -24.77 -17.74 -11.43
C LEU A 228 -23.38 -17.56 -12.04
N LEU A 229 -22.91 -16.32 -12.13
CA LEU A 229 -21.57 -16.02 -12.63
C LEU A 229 -20.61 -15.85 -11.47
N ASN A 230 -19.52 -16.61 -11.48
CA ASN A 230 -18.39 -16.36 -10.59
C ASN A 230 -17.49 -15.29 -11.23
N VAL A 231 -17.37 -14.11 -10.61
CA VAL A 231 -16.50 -13.04 -11.15
C VAL A 231 -15.02 -13.40 -11.11
N GLY A 232 -14.65 -14.41 -10.32
CA GLY A 232 -13.31 -14.96 -10.26
C GLY A 232 -12.94 -15.94 -11.35
N ASP A 233 -13.93 -16.37 -12.14
CA ASP A 233 -13.71 -17.26 -13.26
C ASP A 233 -13.58 -16.43 -14.54
N SER A 234 -12.35 -16.31 -15.05
CA SER A 234 -12.09 -15.60 -16.31
C SER A 234 -12.78 -16.29 -17.50
N GLU A 235 -12.90 -17.62 -17.47
CA GLU A 235 -13.59 -18.39 -18.51
C GLU A 235 -15.12 -18.21 -18.47
N ALA A 236 -15.65 -17.73 -17.36
CA ALA A 236 -17.07 -17.36 -17.21
C ALA A 236 -17.41 -15.95 -17.70
N THR A 237 -16.44 -15.21 -18.24
CA THR A 237 -16.60 -13.81 -18.64
C THR A 237 -16.15 -13.55 -20.06
N SER A 238 -16.82 -12.64 -20.76
CA SER A 238 -16.37 -12.16 -22.06
C SER A 238 -15.43 -10.99 -21.82
N ASN A 239 -14.16 -11.14 -22.21
CA ASN A 239 -13.13 -10.17 -21.89
C ASN A 239 -12.54 -9.57 -23.18
N ALA A 240 -12.16 -8.29 -23.13
CA ALA A 240 -11.35 -7.68 -24.18
C ALA A 240 -10.38 -6.65 -23.59
N PRO A 241 -9.11 -6.63 -24.04
CA PRO A 241 -8.19 -5.55 -23.72
C PRO A 241 -8.65 -4.27 -24.41
N ILE A 242 -8.71 -3.18 -23.64
CA ILE A 242 -8.97 -1.84 -24.13
C ILE A 242 -7.65 -1.04 -24.06
N PRO A 243 -7.12 -0.58 -25.20
CA PRO A 243 -5.85 0.12 -25.21
C PRO A 243 -5.96 1.48 -24.49
N GLY A 244 -4.90 1.87 -23.79
CA GLY A 244 -4.85 3.09 -22.99
C GLY A 244 -5.06 4.37 -23.80
N SER A 245 -4.77 4.35 -25.10
CA SER A 245 -5.10 5.44 -26.03
C SER A 245 -6.61 5.72 -26.11
N VAL A 246 -7.46 4.76 -25.76
CA VAL A 246 -8.92 4.89 -25.69
C VAL A 246 -9.37 5.33 -24.30
N ILE A 247 -8.62 5.00 -23.23
CA ILE A 247 -8.95 5.35 -21.85
C ILE A 247 -8.64 6.84 -21.61
N GLN A 248 -9.64 7.70 -21.74
CA GLN A 248 -9.55 9.15 -21.58
C GLN A 248 -10.75 9.71 -20.80
N PRO A 249 -10.63 10.89 -20.16
CA PRO A 249 -11.77 11.56 -19.51
C PRO A 249 -12.97 11.70 -20.46
N GLY A 250 -14.17 11.39 -19.96
CA GLY A 250 -15.40 11.37 -20.76
C GLY A 250 -15.71 10.04 -21.45
N LEU A 251 -14.99 8.97 -21.11
CA LEU A 251 -15.24 7.63 -21.64
C LEU A 251 -16.65 7.15 -21.31
N GLU A 252 -17.40 6.83 -22.36
CA GLU A 252 -18.68 6.14 -22.28
C GLU A 252 -18.66 4.85 -23.11
N MET A 253 -19.45 3.85 -22.73
CA MET A 253 -19.54 2.60 -23.47
C MET A 253 -20.95 2.03 -23.55
N VAL A 254 -21.19 1.27 -24.61
CA VAL A 254 -22.38 0.44 -24.80
C VAL A 254 -21.91 -0.98 -25.09
N ILE A 255 -22.44 -1.94 -24.34
CA ILE A 255 -22.20 -3.36 -24.58
C ILE A 255 -23.42 -3.94 -25.28
N GLU A 256 -23.23 -4.46 -26.49
CA GLU A 256 -24.25 -5.14 -27.27
C GLU A 256 -24.11 -6.65 -27.06
N LEU A 257 -25.22 -7.32 -26.67
CA LEU A 257 -25.29 -8.76 -26.39
C LEU A 257 -26.02 -9.50 -27.52
N GLY A 258 -25.80 -9.06 -28.77
CA GLY A 258 -26.53 -9.56 -29.94
C GLY A 258 -28.06 -9.44 -29.78
N SER A 259 -28.80 -10.54 -29.97
CA SER A 259 -30.25 -10.58 -29.77
C SER A 259 -30.68 -10.62 -28.30
N SER A 260 -29.76 -10.83 -27.37
CA SER A 260 -30.04 -10.95 -25.93
C SER A 260 -30.20 -9.61 -25.23
N GLY A 261 -29.86 -8.50 -25.90
CA GLY A 261 -30.07 -7.14 -25.40
C GLY A 261 -28.82 -6.29 -25.43
N ARG A 262 -28.75 -5.31 -24.53
CA ARG A 262 -27.64 -4.35 -24.40
C ARG A 262 -27.47 -3.88 -22.95
N LEU A 263 -26.24 -3.50 -22.59
CA LEU A 263 -25.90 -2.87 -21.31
C LEU A 263 -25.33 -1.45 -21.56
N PRO A 264 -25.88 -0.41 -20.90
CA PRO A 264 -27.12 -0.44 -20.14
C PRO A 264 -28.32 -0.57 -21.10
N ALA A 265 -29.50 -0.95 -20.58
CA ALA A 265 -30.73 -1.06 -21.36
C ALA A 265 -31.09 0.24 -22.11
N SER A 266 -30.70 1.39 -21.54
CA SER A 266 -30.80 2.72 -22.15
C SER A 266 -29.62 3.59 -21.73
N GLY A 267 -29.23 4.58 -22.55
CA GLY A 267 -28.10 5.46 -22.26
C GLY A 267 -26.74 4.81 -22.56
N ARG A 268 -25.69 5.21 -21.84
CA ARG A 268 -24.35 4.60 -21.91
C ARG A 268 -23.82 4.38 -20.49
N LEU A 269 -22.92 3.41 -20.32
CA LEU A 269 -22.13 3.27 -19.09
C LEU A 269 -21.00 4.30 -19.13
N SER A 270 -20.90 5.15 -18.12
CA SER A 270 -19.76 6.06 -17.98
C SER A 270 -18.69 5.38 -17.13
N ALA A 271 -17.42 5.55 -17.48
CA ALA A 271 -16.31 5.21 -16.61
C ALA A 271 -15.71 6.50 -16.03
N GLU A 272 -15.39 6.50 -14.73
CA GLU A 272 -14.60 7.59 -14.16
C GLU A 272 -13.15 7.43 -14.61
N VAL A 273 -12.64 8.40 -15.38
CA VAL A 273 -11.25 8.41 -15.86
C VAL A 273 -10.59 9.69 -15.40
N VAL A 274 -9.48 9.54 -14.67
CA VAL A 274 -8.68 10.64 -14.15
C VAL A 274 -7.41 10.79 -14.98
N ASP A 275 -7.14 12.02 -15.42
CA ASP A 275 -5.83 12.37 -15.97
C ASP A 275 -4.86 12.64 -14.81
N MET A 276 -3.70 12.01 -14.85
CA MET A 276 -2.73 12.03 -13.76
C MET A 276 -1.44 12.68 -14.25
N PRO A 277 -0.82 13.57 -13.45
CA PRO A 277 0.47 14.15 -13.81
C PRO A 277 1.52 13.05 -14.01
N PRO A 278 2.59 13.30 -14.78
CA PRO A 278 3.71 12.38 -14.87
C PRO A 278 4.29 12.06 -13.49
N PHE A 279 4.70 10.81 -13.27
CA PHE A 279 5.45 10.42 -12.09
C PHE A 279 6.93 10.45 -12.43
N HIS A 280 7.63 11.49 -11.97
CA HIS A 280 9.08 11.63 -12.15
C HIS A 280 9.78 11.13 -10.89
N LEU A 281 10.66 10.15 -11.05
CA LEU A 281 11.46 9.55 -10.00
C LEU A 281 12.94 9.79 -10.26
N THR A 282 13.61 10.50 -9.36
CA THR A 282 15.06 10.66 -9.36
C THR A 282 15.69 9.67 -8.39
N VAL A 283 16.53 8.78 -8.91
CA VAL A 283 17.23 7.75 -8.17
C VAL A 283 18.62 8.24 -7.78
N VAL A 284 18.93 8.21 -6.48
CA VAL A 284 20.19 8.71 -5.92
C VAL A 284 20.96 7.56 -5.25
N PRO A 285 22.01 7.02 -5.89
CA PRO A 285 22.86 6.03 -5.26
C PRO A 285 23.73 6.66 -4.18
N PHE A 286 23.73 6.12 -2.96
CA PHE A 286 24.65 6.52 -1.90
C PHE A 286 25.76 5.50 -1.73
N TYR A 287 27.00 5.98 -1.65
CA TYR A 287 28.15 5.12 -1.36
C TYR A 287 28.87 5.59 -0.08
N TRP A 288 29.27 4.64 0.75
CA TRP A 288 30.02 4.92 1.97
C TRP A 288 31.50 5.12 1.67
N LYS A 289 32.06 6.28 2.02
CA LYS A 289 33.47 6.60 1.71
C LYS A 289 34.47 5.61 2.32
N ASP A 290 34.18 5.04 3.49
CA ASP A 290 35.15 4.19 4.21
C ASP A 290 35.06 2.72 3.78
N ASN A 291 33.93 2.33 3.18
CA ASN A 291 33.72 0.99 2.64
C ASN A 291 32.81 1.06 1.39
N PRO A 292 33.33 1.57 0.27
CA PRO A 292 32.54 1.81 -0.94
C PRO A 292 32.12 0.49 -1.57
N ASP A 293 30.83 0.35 -1.84
CA ASP A 293 30.31 -0.74 -2.65
C ASP A 293 30.41 -0.36 -4.13
N MET A 294 31.47 -0.82 -4.77
CA MET A 294 31.70 -0.57 -6.19
C MET A 294 30.72 -1.31 -7.10
N GLY A 295 30.01 -2.34 -6.59
CA GLY A 295 28.98 -3.07 -7.32
C GLY A 295 27.68 -2.29 -7.46
N LEU A 296 27.33 -1.47 -6.45
CA LEU A 296 26.14 -0.62 -6.48
C LEU A 296 26.11 0.30 -7.69
N VAL A 297 27.24 0.96 -7.96
CA VAL A 297 27.33 1.93 -9.05
C VAL A 297 27.05 1.25 -10.39
N SER A 298 27.65 0.08 -10.63
CA SER A 298 27.36 -0.69 -11.84
C SER A 298 25.93 -1.20 -11.91
N THR A 299 25.35 -1.65 -10.79
CA THR A 299 23.96 -2.12 -10.75
C THR A 299 23.01 -0.98 -11.06
N VAL A 300 23.16 0.16 -10.39
CA VAL A 300 22.26 1.30 -10.56
C VAL A 300 22.44 1.97 -11.92
N GLN A 301 23.67 2.08 -12.44
CA GLN A 301 23.88 2.60 -13.80
C GLN A 301 23.37 1.66 -14.90
N SER A 302 23.21 0.36 -14.59
CA SER A 302 22.58 -0.60 -15.51
C SER A 302 21.06 -0.54 -15.47
N LEU A 303 20.47 0.07 -14.43
CA LEU A 303 19.05 0.37 -14.44
C LEU A 303 18.80 1.46 -15.48
N SER A 304 17.69 1.34 -16.18
CA SER A 304 17.12 2.39 -17.00
C SER A 304 15.67 2.58 -16.59
N ALA A 305 15.03 3.67 -17.01
CA ALA A 305 13.59 3.84 -16.82
C ALA A 305 12.76 2.70 -17.42
N ASP A 306 13.32 2.00 -18.41
CA ASP A 306 12.71 0.85 -19.08
C ASP A 306 13.11 -0.50 -18.45
N SER A 307 13.78 -0.52 -17.29
CA SER A 307 14.12 -1.80 -16.64
C SER A 307 12.85 -2.53 -16.23
N ASP A 308 12.89 -3.86 -16.29
CA ASP A 308 11.76 -4.72 -15.90
C ASP A 308 11.29 -4.39 -14.47
N ASP A 309 12.21 -4.06 -13.56
CA ASP A 309 11.86 -3.73 -12.17
C ASP A 309 11.05 -2.43 -12.05
N PHE A 310 11.45 -1.34 -12.73
CA PHE A 310 10.71 -0.08 -12.68
C PHE A 310 9.38 -0.15 -13.43
N ASN A 311 9.35 -0.86 -14.56
CA ASN A 311 8.11 -1.13 -15.30
C ASN A 311 7.12 -1.92 -14.44
N ALA A 312 7.58 -2.98 -13.78
CA ALA A 312 6.75 -3.78 -12.90
C ALA A 312 6.30 -3.00 -11.65
N SER A 313 7.14 -2.12 -11.08
CA SER A 313 6.69 -1.21 -10.01
C SER A 313 5.56 -0.28 -10.48
N LYS A 314 5.64 0.24 -11.72
CA LYS A 314 4.60 1.10 -12.31
C LYS A 314 3.24 0.41 -12.36
N ASP A 315 3.19 -0.90 -12.64
CA ASP A 315 1.91 -1.61 -12.76
C ASP A 315 1.09 -1.59 -11.47
N ARG A 316 1.77 -1.51 -10.31
CA ARG A 316 1.18 -1.42 -8.97
C ARG A 316 0.80 0.01 -8.55
N LEU A 317 1.24 1.03 -9.29
CA LEU A 317 0.98 2.43 -8.95
C LEU A 317 -0.04 3.01 -9.93
N PRO A 318 -0.91 3.96 -9.54
CA PRO A 318 -1.84 4.60 -10.46
C PRO A 318 -1.13 5.66 -11.31
N VAL A 319 -0.22 5.23 -12.19
CA VAL A 319 0.64 6.08 -13.03
C VAL A 319 0.56 5.63 -14.49
N ASN A 320 0.45 6.58 -15.41
CA ASN A 320 0.56 6.30 -16.85
C ASN A 320 2.00 6.58 -17.33
N GLU A 321 2.37 7.86 -17.29
CA GLU A 321 3.72 8.30 -17.57
C GLU A 321 4.59 8.19 -16.32
N PHE A 322 5.59 7.31 -16.37
CA PHE A 322 6.55 7.05 -15.31
C PHE A 322 7.95 7.29 -15.88
N ARG A 323 8.65 8.31 -15.37
CA ARG A 323 9.99 8.69 -15.83
C ARG A 323 10.97 8.46 -14.71
N VAL A 324 12.07 7.79 -15.01
CA VAL A 324 13.16 7.57 -14.05
C VAL A 324 14.41 8.28 -14.52
N GLU A 325 14.98 9.11 -13.66
CA GLU A 325 16.29 9.71 -13.83
C GLU A 325 17.24 9.11 -12.81
N ILE A 326 18.41 8.66 -13.25
CA ILE A 326 19.41 8.05 -12.37
C ILE A 326 20.58 9.02 -12.23
N ARG A 327 20.84 9.45 -11.00
CA ARG A 327 21.92 10.38 -10.69
C ARG A 327 23.26 9.70 -10.51
N ASN A 328 24.31 10.50 -10.61
CA ASN A 328 25.63 10.06 -10.20
C ASN A 328 25.65 9.76 -8.69
N PRO A 329 26.48 8.80 -8.23
CA PRO A 329 26.54 8.46 -6.82
C PRO A 329 26.96 9.65 -5.93
N VAL A 330 26.37 9.71 -4.74
CA VAL A 330 26.67 10.68 -3.69
C VAL A 330 27.45 10.02 -2.55
N ALA A 331 28.59 10.60 -2.20
CA ALA A 331 29.42 10.16 -1.08
C ALA A 331 28.81 10.47 0.26
N VAL A 332 28.94 9.53 1.20
CA VAL A 332 28.63 9.80 2.62
C VAL A 332 29.74 9.31 3.55
N SER A 333 29.87 9.97 4.70
CA SER A 333 30.83 9.65 5.77
C SER A 333 30.34 8.60 6.77
N PHE A 334 29.08 8.17 6.67
CA PHE A 334 28.43 7.21 7.56
C PHE A 334 27.99 5.96 6.79
N ASP A 335 27.66 4.89 7.51
CA ASP A 335 27.06 3.71 6.92
C ASP A 335 25.64 4.04 6.44
N PRO A 336 25.37 4.04 5.12
CA PRO A 336 24.09 4.46 4.56
C PRO A 336 22.92 3.53 4.92
N VAL A 337 23.18 2.40 5.59
CA VAL A 337 22.13 1.61 6.27
C VAL A 337 21.36 2.45 7.31
N SER A 338 21.92 3.56 7.80
CA SER A 338 21.20 4.50 8.67
C SER A 338 20.09 5.25 7.90
N SER A 339 18.88 4.70 7.97
CA SER A 339 17.60 5.24 7.51
C SER A 339 17.46 6.76 7.57
N VAL A 340 17.56 7.32 8.78
CA VAL A 340 17.33 8.74 9.05
C VAL A 340 18.36 9.61 8.35
N ARG A 341 19.65 9.27 8.50
CA ARG A 341 20.73 10.05 7.90
C ARG A 341 20.70 9.97 6.38
N THR A 342 20.43 8.80 5.81
CA THR A 342 20.32 8.63 4.36
C THR A 342 19.14 9.43 3.80
N LEU A 343 17.97 9.38 4.42
CA LEU A 343 16.82 10.19 4.02
C LEU A 343 17.12 11.69 4.06
N GLU A 344 17.83 12.16 5.08
CA GLU A 344 18.27 13.55 5.15
C GLU A 344 19.21 13.91 4.00
N ARG A 345 20.08 12.98 3.56
CA ARG A 345 20.90 13.19 2.36
C ARG A 345 20.10 13.17 1.07
N VAL A 346 19.03 12.38 0.99
CA VAL A 346 18.07 12.45 -0.14
C VAL A 346 17.39 13.82 -0.18
N ALA A 347 16.88 14.30 0.96
CA ALA A 347 16.25 15.61 1.07
C ALA A 347 17.21 16.76 0.72
N LEU A 348 18.47 16.66 1.15
CA LEU A 348 19.53 17.60 0.79
C LEU A 348 19.78 17.63 -0.71
N THR A 349 19.88 16.44 -1.31
CA THR A 349 20.09 16.26 -2.75
C THR A 349 18.96 16.87 -3.57
N ARG A 350 17.70 16.58 -3.22
CA ARG A 350 16.49 17.16 -3.85
C ARG A 350 16.43 18.68 -3.71
N THR A 351 16.80 19.21 -2.56
CA THR A 351 16.82 20.67 -2.30
C THR A 351 17.89 21.35 -3.14
N MET A 352 19.08 20.75 -3.27
CA MET A 352 20.17 21.26 -4.12
C MET A 352 19.77 21.30 -5.59
N ASP A 353 19.01 20.32 -6.06
CA ASP A 353 18.50 20.29 -7.44
C ASP A 353 17.36 21.30 -7.69
N GLY A 354 16.74 21.80 -6.62
CA GLY A 354 15.53 22.62 -6.71
C GLY A 354 14.33 21.87 -7.29
N SER A 355 14.28 20.56 -7.11
CA SER A 355 13.25 19.70 -7.68
C SER A 355 12.08 19.48 -6.71
N SER A 356 10.87 19.45 -7.26
CA SER A 356 9.66 19.01 -6.55
C SER A 356 9.33 17.53 -6.81
N ASP A 357 10.09 16.86 -7.67
CA ASP A 357 9.85 15.47 -8.06
C ASP A 357 10.13 14.48 -6.91
N TYR A 358 9.84 13.19 -7.14
CA TYR A 358 10.05 12.12 -6.16
C TYR A 358 11.50 11.66 -6.19
N TYR A 359 12.11 11.43 -5.02
CA TYR A 359 13.48 10.95 -4.93
C TYR A 359 13.57 9.60 -4.22
N MET A 360 14.42 8.70 -4.73
CA MET A 360 14.70 7.40 -4.13
C MET A 360 16.18 7.25 -3.86
N GLY A 361 16.56 7.23 -2.59
CA GLY A 361 17.93 6.90 -2.17
C GLY A 361 18.16 5.40 -2.24
N ILE A 362 19.22 4.95 -2.91
CA ILE A 362 19.61 3.54 -2.93
C ILE A 362 20.85 3.34 -2.05
N VAL A 363 20.80 2.32 -1.19
CA VAL A 363 21.91 1.92 -0.31
C VAL A 363 22.15 0.42 -0.44
N THR A 364 23.31 -0.08 0.01
CA THR A 364 23.74 -1.45 -0.37
C THR A 364 23.46 -2.54 0.61
N ARG A 365 22.91 -2.21 1.78
CA ARG A 365 22.50 -3.14 2.84
C ARG A 365 21.40 -2.46 3.67
N GLY A 366 20.41 -3.20 4.17
CA GLY A 366 19.26 -2.65 4.92
C GLY A 366 17.93 -3.12 4.33
N GLY A 367 16.79 -2.63 4.81
CA GLY A 367 15.44 -2.87 4.22
C GLY A 367 14.85 -1.59 3.60
N GLY A 368 13.52 -1.46 3.56
CA GLY A 368 12.84 -0.17 3.39
C GLY A 368 13.14 0.74 4.58
N LEU A 369 14.21 1.53 4.45
CA LEU A 369 14.84 2.14 5.63
C LEU A 369 14.11 3.42 6.08
N GLY A 370 13.41 4.13 5.20
CA GLY A 370 12.95 5.47 5.51
C GLY A 370 12.00 6.05 4.46
N ARG A 371 11.03 6.84 4.92
CA ARG A 371 10.13 7.62 4.06
C ARG A 371 9.77 8.99 4.62
N ARG A 372 9.56 9.96 3.71
CA ARG A 372 8.91 11.27 3.92
C ARG A 372 8.18 11.70 2.64
N PRO A 373 7.26 12.68 2.68
CA PRO A 373 6.60 13.16 1.47
C PRO A 373 7.58 13.61 0.38
N GLY A 374 7.59 12.90 -0.75
CA GLY A 374 8.45 13.16 -1.89
C GLY A 374 9.76 12.36 -1.92
N PHE A 375 10.09 11.56 -0.91
CA PHE A 375 11.29 10.72 -0.96
C PHE A 375 11.27 9.46 -0.09
N VAL A 376 11.97 8.43 -0.56
CA VAL A 376 12.16 7.12 0.11
C VAL A 376 13.60 6.66 0.02
N THR A 377 13.96 5.69 0.86
CA THR A 377 15.21 4.95 0.74
C THR A 377 14.95 3.46 0.61
N VAL A 378 15.54 2.85 -0.41
CA VAL A 378 15.48 1.41 -0.67
C VAL A 378 16.88 0.82 -0.57
N SER A 379 16.96 -0.41 -0.10
CA SER A 379 18.20 -1.20 -0.05
C SER A 379 18.20 -2.36 -1.04
N GLU A 380 17.01 -2.71 -1.56
CA GLU A 380 16.79 -3.80 -2.50
C GLU A 380 16.07 -3.23 -3.73
N LEU A 381 16.66 -3.50 -4.89
CA LEU A 381 16.14 -3.10 -6.19
C LEU A 381 15.28 -4.23 -6.73
N ASN A 382 14.14 -4.41 -6.10
CA ASN A 382 13.10 -5.34 -6.50
C ASN A 382 11.81 -4.54 -6.73
N ASP A 383 11.08 -4.88 -7.79
CA ASP A 383 9.87 -4.19 -8.22
C ASP A 383 8.81 -4.02 -7.12
N ALA A 384 8.56 -5.07 -6.33
CA ALA A 384 7.56 -5.08 -5.27
C ALA A 384 8.00 -4.22 -4.07
N PHE A 385 9.27 -4.31 -3.68
CA PHE A 385 9.84 -3.45 -2.62
C PHE A 385 9.85 -1.97 -3.01
N MET A 386 10.27 -1.66 -4.24
CA MET A 386 10.26 -0.30 -4.74
C MET A 386 8.83 0.26 -4.79
N ALA A 387 7.86 -0.52 -5.28
CA ALA A 387 6.46 -0.13 -5.29
C ALA A 387 5.95 0.14 -3.87
N HIS A 388 6.22 -0.76 -2.91
CA HIS A 388 5.83 -0.63 -1.50
C HIS A 388 6.32 0.71 -0.90
N GLU A 389 7.62 0.98 -1.04
CA GLU A 389 8.20 2.22 -0.50
C GLU A 389 7.63 3.47 -1.20
N LEU A 390 7.50 3.44 -2.53
CA LEU A 390 6.85 4.52 -3.28
C LEU A 390 5.37 4.70 -2.89
N GLY A 391 4.66 3.63 -2.54
CA GLY A 391 3.28 3.67 -2.05
C GLY A 391 3.15 4.56 -0.82
N HIS A 392 4.14 4.56 0.07
CA HIS A 392 4.12 5.45 1.22
C HIS A 392 4.24 6.94 0.87
N ASN A 393 4.94 7.28 -0.20
CA ASN A 393 4.95 8.66 -0.73
C ASN A 393 3.57 9.09 -1.25
N LEU A 394 2.74 8.11 -1.57
CA LEU A 394 1.37 8.30 -2.03
C LEU A 394 0.35 8.17 -0.89
N ALA A 395 0.80 8.36 0.35
CA ALA A 395 0.00 8.35 1.59
C ALA A 395 -0.54 6.96 1.98
N MET A 396 0.13 5.88 1.56
CA MET A 396 -0.19 4.53 2.06
C MET A 396 0.45 4.27 3.43
N GLY A 397 -0.26 3.58 4.31
CA GLY A 397 0.29 2.88 5.48
C GLY A 397 0.40 1.38 5.20
N HIS A 398 0.90 0.59 6.15
CA HIS A 398 0.99 -0.86 5.95
C HIS A 398 -0.38 -1.52 6.10
N ALA A 399 -0.70 -2.44 5.19
CA ALA A 399 -1.87 -3.29 5.30
C ALA A 399 -1.69 -4.32 6.44
N PRO A 400 -2.77 -4.74 7.14
CA PRO A 400 -2.70 -5.53 8.36
C PRO A 400 -2.40 -7.02 8.13
N CYS A 401 -1.26 -7.33 7.52
CA CYS A 401 -0.77 -8.70 7.37
C CYS A 401 0.76 -8.80 7.45
N GLY A 402 1.25 -9.86 8.10
CA GLY A 402 2.68 -10.20 8.17
C GLY A 402 3.41 -9.53 9.34
N GLY A 403 2.65 -9.07 10.34
CA GLY A 403 3.17 -8.36 11.52
C GLY A 403 3.87 -7.04 11.21
N PRO A 404 3.34 -6.16 10.34
CA PRO A 404 3.96 -4.86 10.09
C PRO A 404 4.00 -4.03 11.37
N SER A 405 5.02 -3.18 11.50
CA SER A 405 4.96 -2.03 12.39
C SER A 405 4.05 -0.95 11.76
N PHE A 406 3.37 -0.09 12.54
CA PHE A 406 2.59 1.06 12.02
C PHE A 406 1.50 0.72 10.97
N LEU A 407 0.48 0.00 11.42
CA LEU A 407 -0.68 -0.38 10.60
C LEU A 407 -1.48 0.85 10.14
N GLU A 408 -2.00 0.79 8.91
CA GLU A 408 -3.11 1.64 8.50
C GLU A 408 -4.38 1.16 9.23
N LEU A 409 -4.77 1.88 10.27
CA LEU A 409 -5.91 1.51 11.12
C LEU A 409 -7.25 1.51 10.38
N ASN A 410 -7.34 2.23 9.26
CA ASN A 410 -8.54 2.29 8.43
C ASN A 410 -8.47 1.37 7.21
N PHE A 411 -7.52 0.44 7.16
CA PHE A 411 -7.44 -0.50 6.06
C PHE A 411 -8.69 -1.40 6.06
N PRO A 412 -9.42 -1.55 4.94
CA PRO A 412 -10.73 -2.20 4.96
C PRO A 412 -10.72 -3.69 5.31
N TYR A 413 -9.62 -4.37 5.01
CA TYR A 413 -9.51 -5.82 5.12
C TYR A 413 -8.53 -6.20 6.24
N PRO A 414 -9.01 -6.78 7.36
CA PRO A 414 -8.20 -6.98 8.57
C PRO A 414 -7.08 -8.01 8.43
N ASP A 415 -7.11 -8.82 7.37
CA ASP A 415 -6.08 -9.77 6.99
C ASP A 415 -5.16 -9.24 5.87
N GLY A 416 -5.31 -7.97 5.49
CA GLY A 416 -4.55 -7.33 4.43
C GLY A 416 -4.89 -7.79 3.01
N SER A 417 -5.96 -8.58 2.82
CA SER A 417 -6.42 -9.01 1.50
C SER A 417 -6.90 -7.84 0.63
N ILE A 418 -7.04 -8.07 -0.68
CA ILE A 418 -7.60 -7.10 -1.64
C ILE A 418 -9.12 -6.99 -1.49
N GLY A 419 -9.79 -8.07 -1.09
CA GLY A 419 -11.24 -8.13 -0.90
C GLY A 419 -12.09 -8.09 -2.19
N VAL A 420 -11.44 -7.93 -3.35
CA VAL A 420 -12.02 -7.97 -4.70
C VAL A 420 -11.05 -8.60 -5.69
N TRP A 421 -11.51 -8.99 -6.87
CA TRP A 421 -10.62 -9.57 -7.87
C TRP A 421 -9.71 -8.51 -8.49
N GLY A 422 -8.41 -8.80 -8.56
CA GLY A 422 -7.45 -7.97 -9.29
C GLY A 422 -7.17 -8.50 -10.69
N TYR A 423 -6.32 -7.80 -11.41
CA TYR A 423 -5.86 -8.22 -12.73
C TYR A 423 -4.39 -7.86 -12.95
N ASP A 424 -3.60 -8.85 -13.38
CA ASP A 424 -2.22 -8.70 -13.80
C ASP A 424 -2.13 -8.45 -15.29
N HIS A 425 -1.73 -7.24 -15.64
CA HIS A 425 -1.41 -6.94 -17.03
C HIS A 425 -0.14 -7.63 -17.52
N ARG A 426 0.76 -8.07 -16.62
CA ARG A 426 2.03 -8.71 -17.00
C ARG A 426 1.84 -10.15 -17.45
N ASN A 427 0.97 -10.87 -16.75
CA ASN A 427 0.71 -12.28 -17.00
C ASN A 427 -0.64 -12.54 -17.68
N ASP A 428 -1.49 -11.53 -17.85
CA ASP A 428 -2.87 -11.65 -18.34
C ASP A 428 -3.71 -12.59 -17.46
N GLU A 429 -3.61 -12.41 -16.13
CA GLU A 429 -4.22 -13.30 -15.14
C GLU A 429 -5.06 -12.53 -14.11
N LEU A 430 -6.17 -13.14 -13.67
CA LEU A 430 -6.95 -12.62 -12.56
C LEU A 430 -6.27 -12.92 -11.23
N VAL A 431 -6.37 -11.96 -10.33
CA VAL A 431 -5.80 -12.04 -8.98
C VAL A 431 -6.92 -12.35 -7.99
N PRO A 432 -6.82 -13.42 -7.19
CA PRO A 432 -7.84 -13.75 -6.20
C PRO A 432 -8.06 -12.64 -5.18
N SER A 433 -9.30 -12.47 -4.73
CA SER A 433 -9.65 -11.47 -3.71
C SER A 433 -8.99 -11.70 -2.34
N SER A 434 -8.58 -12.93 -2.06
CA SER A 434 -7.82 -13.29 -0.86
C SER A 434 -6.35 -12.92 -0.93
N MET A 435 -5.83 -12.51 -2.10
CA MET A 435 -4.43 -12.09 -2.21
C MET A 435 -4.21 -10.83 -1.38
N PRO A 436 -3.11 -10.76 -0.60
CA PRO A 436 -2.77 -9.56 0.14
C PRO A 436 -2.38 -8.38 -0.77
N ASP A 437 -2.69 -7.17 -0.30
CA ASP A 437 -2.25 -5.91 -0.91
C ASP A 437 -0.71 -5.78 -0.82
N PHE A 438 -0.10 -5.09 -1.78
CA PHE A 438 1.35 -4.90 -1.88
C PHE A 438 1.93 -4.10 -0.70
N MET A 439 1.09 -3.36 0.03
CA MET A 439 1.45 -2.70 1.28
C MET A 439 1.48 -3.65 2.49
N SER A 440 1.26 -4.96 2.28
CA SER A 440 1.33 -6.00 3.31
C SER A 440 2.67 -6.76 3.27
N TYR A 441 2.94 -7.54 4.33
CA TYR A 441 4.10 -8.44 4.42
C TYR A 441 3.71 -9.92 4.30
N CYS A 442 2.49 -10.22 3.87
CA CYS A 442 2.02 -11.58 3.67
C CYS A 442 2.07 -11.97 2.20
N GLY A 443 2.85 -13.00 1.89
CA GLY A 443 3.03 -13.45 0.51
C GLY A 443 3.84 -12.45 -0.33
N PRO A 444 4.12 -12.78 -1.60
CA PRO A 444 4.78 -11.83 -2.50
C PRO A 444 3.86 -10.63 -2.75
N PRO A 445 4.31 -9.38 -2.51
CA PRO A 445 3.48 -8.17 -2.59
C PRO A 445 3.27 -7.71 -4.04
N ASP A 446 2.49 -8.46 -4.81
CA ASP A 446 2.38 -8.25 -6.26
C ASP A 446 1.16 -7.41 -6.71
N TRP A 447 0.31 -6.94 -5.80
CA TRP A 447 -1.03 -6.45 -6.18
C TRP A 447 -1.53 -5.24 -5.41
N THR A 448 -2.37 -4.43 -6.05
CA THR A 448 -2.93 -3.22 -5.42
C THR A 448 -4.42 -3.38 -5.17
N SER A 449 -4.85 -3.17 -3.93
CA SER A 449 -6.27 -3.15 -3.58
C SER A 449 -6.99 -1.94 -4.15
N ASP A 450 -8.32 -2.05 -4.26
CA ASP A 450 -9.21 -0.92 -4.57
C ASP A 450 -8.99 0.27 -3.63
N TYR A 451 -8.89 0.00 -2.33
CA TYR A 451 -8.60 0.99 -1.31
C TYR A 451 -7.28 1.73 -1.56
N SER A 452 -6.19 0.98 -1.74
CA SER A 452 -4.86 1.56 -1.97
C SER A 452 -4.83 2.35 -3.28
N PHE A 453 -5.41 1.81 -4.35
CA PHE A 453 -5.42 2.44 -5.68
C PHE A 453 -6.14 3.80 -5.66
N VAL A 454 -7.36 3.84 -5.11
CA VAL A 454 -8.17 5.08 -4.99
C VAL A 454 -7.47 6.11 -4.11
N LYS A 455 -6.91 5.68 -2.97
CA LYS A 455 -6.24 6.58 -2.03
C LYS A 455 -4.99 7.20 -2.65
N MET A 456 -4.22 6.42 -3.43
CA MET A 456 -3.07 6.91 -4.18
C MET A 456 -3.48 7.91 -5.27
N ILE A 457 -4.55 7.65 -6.03
CA ILE A 457 -5.10 8.61 -7.02
C ILE A 457 -5.44 9.94 -6.34
N ASN A 458 -6.25 9.88 -5.28
CA ASN A 458 -6.68 11.06 -4.54
C ASN A 458 -5.49 11.88 -4.01
N ARG A 459 -4.49 11.20 -3.43
CA ARG A 459 -3.29 11.87 -2.92
C ARG A 459 -2.55 12.61 -4.04
N ARG A 460 -2.36 11.97 -5.18
CA ARG A 460 -1.65 12.55 -6.32
C ARG A 460 -2.40 13.73 -6.94
N GLN A 461 -3.73 13.68 -7.01
CA GLN A 461 -4.55 14.82 -7.44
C GLN A 461 -4.42 16.02 -6.48
N ILE A 462 -4.39 15.78 -5.17
CA ILE A 462 -4.15 16.84 -4.17
C ILE A 462 -2.77 17.47 -4.38
N LEU A 463 -1.72 16.66 -4.55
CA LEU A 463 -0.36 17.15 -4.77
C LEU A 463 -0.23 17.97 -6.07
N ALA A 464 -0.99 17.63 -7.11
CA ALA A 464 -1.02 18.38 -8.35
C ALA A 464 -1.77 19.72 -8.24
N GLY A 465 -2.76 19.80 -7.33
CA GLY A 465 -3.58 21.00 -7.10
C GLY A 465 -3.00 21.96 -6.05
N GLU A 466 -2.08 21.50 -5.20
CA GLU A 466 -1.36 22.37 -4.27
C GLU A 466 -0.19 23.06 -4.99
N PRO A 467 0.08 24.34 -4.71
CA PRO A 467 1.36 24.95 -5.04
C PRO A 467 2.42 24.36 -4.10
N VAL A 468 2.80 23.10 -4.34
CA VAL A 468 3.85 22.42 -3.61
C VAL A 468 5.16 23.08 -4.05
N PHE A 469 5.57 24.04 -3.24
CA PHE A 469 6.60 25.05 -3.50
C PHE A 469 6.17 26.02 -4.60
N ALA A 470 6.03 27.30 -4.23
CA ALA A 470 5.98 28.35 -5.23
C ALA A 470 7.24 28.23 -6.09
N SER A 471 7.10 27.72 -7.31
CA SER A 471 8.11 27.87 -8.35
C SER A 471 8.18 29.36 -8.66
N ALA A 472 8.97 30.08 -7.87
CA ALA A 472 9.35 31.44 -8.19
C ALA A 472 10.14 31.37 -9.51
N PRO A 473 9.70 32.06 -10.57
CA PRO A 473 10.49 32.11 -11.79
C PRO A 473 11.67 33.06 -11.59
N SER A 474 12.83 32.61 -12.10
CA SER A 474 14.08 33.31 -12.43
C SER A 474 15.31 33.12 -11.53
N PRO A 475 16.49 33.09 -12.17
CA PRO A 475 17.60 32.19 -11.86
C PRO A 475 18.76 32.90 -11.15
N SER A 476 19.68 32.11 -10.62
CA SER A 476 20.97 32.55 -10.03
C SER A 476 20.83 33.48 -8.82
N GLY A 477 20.60 32.88 -7.65
CA GLY A 477 20.83 33.53 -6.37
C GLY A 477 21.45 32.51 -5.43
N ARG A 478 22.53 32.91 -4.74
CA ARG A 478 23.05 32.09 -3.64
C ARG A 478 21.97 31.94 -2.58
N SER A 479 21.90 30.75 -2.00
CA SER A 479 20.99 30.41 -0.91
C SER A 479 21.81 29.93 0.28
N LEU A 480 21.34 30.26 1.48
CA LEU A 480 21.80 29.64 2.70
C LEU A 480 21.09 28.29 2.85
N LEU A 481 21.81 27.21 2.60
CA LEU A 481 21.38 25.85 2.84
C LEU A 481 21.47 25.55 4.33
N VAL A 482 20.33 25.26 4.96
CA VAL A 482 20.21 24.97 6.38
C VAL A 482 19.45 23.66 6.56
N TRP A 483 19.97 22.77 7.39
CA TRP A 483 19.31 21.52 7.72
C TRP A 483 19.58 21.10 9.16
N GLY A 484 18.79 20.14 9.61
CA GLY A 484 18.81 19.63 10.97
C GLY A 484 17.54 18.86 11.25
N GLY A 485 17.24 18.65 12.52
CA GLY A 485 16.08 17.86 12.89
C GLY A 485 15.93 17.59 14.37
N ARG A 486 15.22 16.50 14.64
CA ARG A 486 14.97 15.92 15.96
C ARG A 486 15.48 14.49 15.93
N ASN A 487 16.36 14.12 16.87
CA ASN A 487 16.89 12.76 16.95
C ASN A 487 15.88 11.80 17.64
N GLU A 488 16.23 10.52 17.73
CA GLU A 488 15.42 9.49 18.39
C GLU A 488 15.13 9.77 19.88
N TYR A 489 15.92 10.61 20.53
CA TYR A 489 15.74 11.03 21.93
C TYR A 489 14.87 12.28 22.07
N GLY A 490 14.37 12.84 20.96
CA GLY A 490 13.57 14.07 20.94
C GLY A 490 14.42 15.34 21.01
N GLU A 491 15.75 15.24 20.94
CA GLU A 491 16.64 16.40 21.00
C GLU A 491 16.75 17.06 19.63
N LEU A 492 16.63 18.38 19.61
CA LEU A 492 16.80 19.19 18.41
C LEU A 492 18.28 19.33 18.07
N TYR A 493 18.60 19.33 16.78
CA TYR A 493 19.95 19.55 16.29
C TYR A 493 19.94 20.35 14.97
N LEU A 494 21.01 21.08 14.74
CA LEU A 494 21.32 21.77 13.48
C LEU A 494 22.63 21.22 12.94
N GLU A 495 22.77 21.12 11.63
CA GLU A 495 24.02 20.75 10.96
C GLU A 495 24.68 21.96 10.30
N PRO A 496 26.00 21.93 10.04
CA PRO A 496 26.70 23.04 9.42
C PRO A 496 25.99 23.55 8.16
N ALA A 497 25.73 24.86 8.12
CA ALA A 497 25.05 25.53 7.02
C ALA A 497 26.06 25.97 5.94
N PHE A 498 25.59 26.08 4.70
CA PHE A 498 26.42 26.40 3.54
C PHE A 498 25.78 27.49 2.70
N VAL A 499 26.60 28.35 2.09
CA VAL A 499 26.15 29.18 0.98
C VAL A 499 26.36 28.38 -0.31
N VAL A 500 25.28 28.17 -1.06
CA VAL A 500 25.27 27.32 -2.27
C VAL A 500 24.47 27.97 -3.39
N ASP A 501 24.75 27.56 -4.62
CA ASP A 501 23.95 27.92 -5.80
C ASP A 501 22.77 26.94 -5.96
N ALA A 502 21.79 27.03 -5.06
CA ALA A 502 20.56 26.23 -5.09
C ALA A 502 19.31 27.14 -5.12
N PRO A 503 18.26 26.77 -5.88
CA PRO A 503 16.99 27.50 -5.86
C PRO A 503 16.39 27.57 -4.45
N PRO A 504 15.68 28.66 -4.09
CA PRO A 504 15.00 28.75 -2.81
C PRO A 504 13.97 27.65 -2.58
N SER A 505 14.05 27.00 -1.43
CA SER A 505 13.13 25.97 -0.95
C SER A 505 12.81 26.28 0.51
N LEU A 506 11.61 26.82 0.73
CA LEU A 506 11.12 27.27 2.03
C LEU A 506 10.00 26.35 2.52
N PRO A 507 9.74 26.26 3.83
CA PRO A 507 8.69 25.40 4.37
C PRO A 507 7.30 25.76 3.83
N GLY A 508 6.52 24.75 3.46
CA GLY A 508 5.19 24.92 2.85
C GLY A 508 4.05 25.32 3.80
N GLY A 509 4.24 25.25 5.12
CA GLY A 509 3.17 25.51 6.10
C GLY A 509 3.68 25.96 7.47
N ARG A 510 2.79 26.49 8.31
CA ARG A 510 3.11 26.91 9.69
C ARG A 510 2.99 25.71 10.64
N GLY A 511 4.02 25.44 11.42
CA GLY A 511 4.00 24.43 12.48
C GLY A 511 4.64 24.92 13.77
N PRO A 512 4.79 24.02 14.76
CA PRO A 512 5.29 24.38 16.09
C PRO A 512 6.81 24.61 16.13
N TYR A 513 7.53 24.23 15.08
CA TYR A 513 8.97 24.45 14.98
C TYR A 513 9.27 25.80 14.35
N ARG A 514 10.35 26.42 14.82
CA ARG A 514 10.84 27.71 14.34
C ARG A 514 12.33 27.61 14.06
N LEU A 515 12.73 28.03 12.86
CA LEU A 515 14.12 28.23 12.47
C LEU A 515 14.36 29.72 12.27
N ALA A 516 15.32 30.28 13.00
CA ALA A 516 15.66 31.70 12.90
C ALA A 516 17.16 31.93 12.80
N ALA A 517 17.53 32.99 12.08
CA ALA A 517 18.88 33.52 12.04
C ALA A 517 18.95 34.86 12.76
N GLY A 518 20.04 35.09 13.50
CA GLY A 518 20.27 36.35 14.19
C GLY A 518 21.69 36.90 13.99
N ASP A 519 21.82 38.22 14.19
CA ASP A 519 23.10 38.92 14.28
C ASP A 519 23.63 39.02 15.72
N ALA A 520 24.80 39.63 15.89
CA ALA A 520 25.46 39.81 17.19
C ALA A 520 24.64 40.69 18.15
N GLU A 521 23.84 41.60 17.60
CA GLU A 521 22.97 42.52 18.34
C GLU A 521 21.61 41.91 18.69
N GLY A 522 21.31 40.70 18.20
CA GLY A 522 20.05 39.98 18.44
C GLY A 522 18.92 40.39 17.50
N ASN A 523 19.20 41.08 16.40
CA ASN A 523 18.22 41.32 15.34
C ASN A 523 18.01 40.03 14.53
N VAL A 524 16.75 39.78 14.15
CA VAL A 524 16.37 38.59 13.38
C VAL A 524 16.57 38.85 11.89
N LEU A 525 17.43 38.07 11.24
CA LEU A 525 17.66 38.11 9.80
C LEU A 525 16.55 37.39 9.03
N PHE A 526 16.14 36.20 9.50
CA PHE A 526 14.93 35.51 9.05
C PHE A 526 14.28 34.69 10.17
N ASP A 527 12.99 34.39 9.99
CA ASP A 527 12.17 33.61 10.92
C ASP A 527 11.20 32.74 10.11
N LEU A 528 11.43 31.43 10.13
CA LEU A 528 10.64 30.44 9.44
C LEU A 528 9.92 29.57 10.46
N ARG A 529 8.63 29.31 10.22
CA ARG A 529 7.85 28.35 11.03
C ARG A 529 7.42 27.18 10.17
N PHE A 530 7.51 25.97 10.73
CA PHE A 530 7.27 24.74 9.99
C PHE A 530 6.87 23.59 10.91
N SER A 531 6.32 22.54 10.30
CA SER A 531 6.12 21.25 10.95
C SER A 531 7.31 20.35 10.62
N MET A 532 7.90 19.72 11.63
CA MET A 532 8.99 18.76 11.42
C MET A 532 8.43 17.53 10.72
N GLU A 533 9.00 17.15 9.58
CA GLU A 533 8.60 15.93 8.89
C GLU A 533 9.17 14.72 9.64
N GLU A 534 8.27 13.86 10.11
CA GLU A 534 8.66 12.65 10.85
C GLU A 534 9.14 11.56 9.89
N THR A 535 10.10 10.78 10.34
CA THR A 535 10.62 9.63 9.59
C THR A 535 9.68 8.42 9.79
N GLY A 536 9.08 7.91 8.71
CA GLY A 536 7.99 6.94 8.79
C GLY A 536 8.34 5.48 9.18
N CYS A 537 9.59 5.16 9.52
CA CYS A 537 10.06 3.78 9.71
C CYS A 537 10.22 3.34 11.17
N GLY A 538 9.29 3.76 12.03
CA GLY A 538 9.14 3.21 13.37
C GLY A 538 10.18 3.55 14.41
N GLU A 539 11.16 4.35 14.02
CA GLU A 539 12.02 5.12 14.92
C GLU A 539 11.20 6.31 15.45
N GLY A 540 10.26 6.00 16.34
CA GLY A 540 9.35 6.98 16.92
C GLY A 540 10.11 8.18 17.46
N GLY A 541 9.90 9.35 16.85
CA GLY A 541 10.45 10.61 17.31
C GLY A 541 11.52 11.23 16.40
N SER A 542 12.14 10.52 15.46
CA SER A 542 13.11 11.16 14.56
C SER A 542 12.42 11.95 13.44
N GLY A 543 12.97 13.11 13.10
CA GLY A 543 12.43 13.99 12.05
C GLY A 543 13.48 15.00 11.61
N GLY A 544 13.26 15.66 10.48
CA GLY A 544 14.26 16.57 9.93
C GLY A 544 13.73 17.50 8.87
N PHE A 545 14.54 18.46 8.49
CA PHE A 545 14.25 19.44 7.46
C PHE A 545 15.50 19.80 6.68
N VAL A 546 15.30 20.24 5.44
CA VAL A 546 16.32 20.89 4.62
C VAL A 546 15.65 22.08 3.94
N PHE A 547 16.22 23.27 4.08
CA PHE A 547 15.76 24.49 3.43
C PHE A 547 16.92 25.19 2.74
N SER A 548 16.63 25.80 1.59
CA SER A 548 17.52 26.75 0.94
C SER A 548 16.87 28.14 1.06
N VAL A 549 17.39 28.94 1.98
CA VAL A 549 16.87 30.28 2.27
C VAL A 549 17.56 31.28 1.35
N PRO A 550 16.84 32.09 0.56
CA PRO A 550 17.47 33.07 -0.32
C PRO A 550 18.39 34.00 0.48
N VAL A 551 19.64 34.12 0.06
CA VAL A 551 20.58 35.07 0.64
C VAL A 551 20.17 36.49 0.27
N ARG A 552 20.11 37.38 1.26
CA ARG A 552 20.14 38.82 0.99
C ARG A 552 21.56 39.37 1.17
N THR A 553 21.97 40.27 0.29
CA THR A 553 23.32 40.83 0.26
C THR A 553 23.67 41.65 1.51
N ASP A 554 22.68 42.07 2.29
CA ASP A 554 22.87 42.75 3.58
C ASP A 554 23.14 41.80 4.75
N TRP A 555 23.02 40.47 4.57
CA TRP A 555 23.18 39.47 5.63
C TRP A 555 24.59 38.90 5.77
N SER A 556 25.40 38.96 4.72
CA SER A 556 26.65 38.17 4.61
C SER A 556 27.69 38.44 5.70
N GLY A 557 27.70 39.65 6.26
CA GLY A 557 28.57 40.02 7.38
C GLY A 557 27.90 39.98 8.76
N TRP A 558 26.62 39.63 8.82
CA TRP A 558 25.75 39.84 9.99
C TRP A 558 25.23 38.52 10.56
N LEU A 559 25.26 37.40 9.82
CA LEU A 559 24.88 36.10 10.37
C LEU A 559 25.87 35.67 11.46
N GLU A 560 25.37 35.51 12.68
CA GLU A 560 26.18 35.11 13.85
C GLU A 560 25.69 33.82 14.50
N HIS A 561 24.39 33.52 14.42
CA HIS A 561 23.85 32.26 14.89
C HIS A 561 22.58 31.82 14.15
N LEU A 562 22.33 30.52 14.16
CA LEU A 562 21.07 29.89 13.79
C LEU A 562 20.44 29.24 15.03
N GLU A 563 19.14 29.40 15.20
CA GLU A 563 18.37 28.79 16.29
C GLU A 563 17.21 27.98 15.71
N LEU A 564 17.17 26.70 16.05
CA LEU A 564 16.02 25.82 15.87
C LEU A 564 15.32 25.66 17.22
N SER A 565 14.03 25.95 17.28
CA SER A 565 13.21 25.78 18.49
C SER A 565 11.92 25.02 18.20
N GLY A 566 11.43 24.30 19.19
CA GLY A 566 10.21 23.49 19.11
C GLY A 566 9.68 23.11 20.50
N PRO A 567 8.61 22.30 20.56
CA PRO A 567 8.01 21.84 21.81
C PRO A 567 9.00 21.18 22.80
N GLU A 568 10.06 20.56 22.27
CA GLU A 568 11.03 19.76 23.01
C GLU A 568 12.22 20.58 23.53
N GLY A 569 12.41 21.81 23.03
CA GLY A 569 13.54 22.66 23.41
C GLY A 569 14.06 23.50 22.26
N PHE A 570 15.37 23.69 22.22
CA PHE A 570 16.05 24.47 21.18
C PHE A 570 17.47 23.94 20.93
N ALA A 571 17.99 24.21 19.74
CA ALA A 571 19.36 23.99 19.32
C ALA A 571 19.89 25.29 18.69
N VAL A 572 21.12 25.68 19.06
CA VAL A 572 21.79 26.87 18.51
C VAL A 572 23.06 26.44 17.82
N MET A 573 23.34 27.01 16.66
CA MET A 573 24.59 26.81 15.93
C MET A 573 25.24 28.16 15.65
N ASN A 574 26.52 28.28 16.03
CA ASN A 574 27.36 29.46 15.80
C ASN A 574 28.45 29.14 14.77
N ARG A 575 29.42 30.04 14.56
CA ARG A 575 30.47 29.90 13.55
C ARG A 575 31.41 28.71 13.77
N ASP A 576 31.75 28.42 15.03
CA ASP A 576 32.60 27.30 15.41
C ASP A 576 31.86 26.40 16.41
N ASP A 577 31.01 25.52 15.90
CA ASP A 577 30.26 24.56 16.72
C ASP A 577 31.02 23.24 16.93
N GLY A 578 32.30 23.19 16.53
CA GLY A 578 33.18 22.03 16.68
C GLY A 578 32.86 20.86 15.74
N ARG A 579 31.76 20.93 14.98
CA ARG A 579 31.40 20.01 13.89
C ARG A 579 31.91 20.55 12.57
N SER A 580 32.31 19.68 11.65
CA SER A 580 32.90 20.08 10.37
C SER A 580 32.32 19.21 9.27
N THR A 581 31.67 19.81 8.28
CA THR A 581 31.08 19.10 7.15
C THR A 581 31.66 19.63 5.85
N ALA A 582 31.88 18.75 4.88
CA ALA A 582 32.27 19.13 3.53
C ALA A 582 31.20 18.71 2.52
N LEU A 583 30.83 19.61 1.61
CA LEU A 583 30.08 19.26 0.41
C LEU A 583 31.04 19.13 -0.77
N LEU A 584 30.90 18.05 -1.53
CA LEU A 584 31.57 17.84 -2.80
C LEU A 584 30.59 18.17 -3.91
N LEU A 585 30.91 19.14 -4.76
CA LEU A 585 30.07 19.59 -5.86
C LEU A 585 30.78 19.32 -7.19
N ASP A 586 30.04 18.93 -8.22
CA ASP A 586 30.56 18.98 -9.58
C ASP A 586 30.73 20.45 -9.99
N ARG A 587 31.96 20.88 -10.33
CA ARG A 587 32.24 22.30 -10.60
C ARG A 587 31.54 22.85 -11.85
N TYR A 588 31.06 21.99 -12.73
CA TYR A 588 30.49 22.38 -14.02
C TYR A 588 28.96 22.38 -13.96
N THR A 589 28.38 21.38 -13.28
CA THR A 589 26.93 21.23 -13.18
C THR A 589 26.36 21.78 -11.87
N GLY A 590 27.19 21.97 -10.83
CA GLY A 590 26.73 22.27 -9.47
C GLY A 590 26.13 21.07 -8.74
N GLU A 591 26.14 19.89 -9.38
CA GLU A 591 25.53 18.68 -8.85
C GLU A 591 26.19 18.28 -7.52
N LEU A 592 25.38 17.98 -6.48
CA LEU A 592 25.89 17.42 -5.22
C LEU A 592 26.45 16.01 -5.44
N ARG A 593 27.74 15.82 -5.15
CA ARG A 593 28.48 14.56 -5.30
C ARG A 593 28.89 13.94 -3.97
N GLY A 594 28.84 14.67 -2.87
CA GLY A 594 29.19 14.11 -1.57
C GLY A 594 28.89 15.02 -0.39
N VAL A 595 28.60 14.40 0.75
CA VAL A 595 28.32 15.04 2.03
C VAL A 595 29.12 14.32 3.10
N LEU A 596 30.19 14.95 3.56
CA LEU A 596 31.19 14.30 4.42
C LEU A 596 31.25 15.00 5.77
N ASP A 597 30.67 14.36 6.78
CA ASP A 597 30.73 14.79 8.17
C ASP A 597 32.13 14.54 8.78
N ASP A 598 32.42 15.22 9.89
CA ASP A 598 33.69 15.19 10.63
C ASP A 598 34.93 15.48 9.77
N TRP A 599 34.81 16.46 8.87
CA TRP A 599 35.85 16.78 7.90
C TRP A 599 37.13 17.34 8.54
N PRO A 600 38.34 16.79 8.24
CA PRO A 600 39.60 17.17 8.87
C PRO A 600 40.17 18.49 8.32
N GLY A 601 39.44 19.59 8.56
CA GLY A 601 39.85 20.98 8.36
C GLY A 601 40.26 21.42 6.94
N PRO A 602 40.51 22.72 6.72
CA PRO A 602 40.74 23.28 5.39
C PRO A 602 42.05 22.81 4.71
N GLY A 603 43.04 22.37 5.50
CA GLY A 603 44.41 22.12 5.06
C GLY A 603 44.68 20.79 4.35
N SER A 604 43.73 19.84 4.34
CA SER A 604 43.89 18.50 3.74
C SER A 604 42.90 18.22 2.57
N SER A 605 42.24 19.26 2.09
CA SER A 605 40.94 19.22 1.43
C SER A 605 40.87 18.39 0.14
N LEU A 606 41.80 18.57 -0.80
CA LEU A 606 41.68 17.91 -2.11
C LEU A 606 42.06 16.42 -2.09
N GLN A 607 43.01 16.02 -1.24
CA GLN A 607 43.49 14.64 -1.23
C GLN A 607 42.54 13.73 -0.44
N ALA A 608 41.90 14.24 0.61
CA ALA A 608 40.80 13.57 1.31
C ALA A 608 39.56 13.46 0.41
N ALA A 609 39.20 14.52 -0.33
CA ALA A 609 38.08 14.50 -1.27
C ALA A 609 38.31 13.50 -2.40
N ARG A 610 39.52 13.48 -2.99
CA ARG A 610 39.90 12.50 -4.02
C ARG A 610 39.97 11.06 -3.52
N ARG A 611 40.15 10.85 -2.22
CA ARG A 611 40.05 9.51 -1.61
C ARG A 611 38.60 9.09 -1.43
N ALA A 612 37.71 10.04 -1.11
CA ALA A 612 36.28 9.79 -1.03
C ALA A 612 35.68 9.52 -2.42
N LEU A 613 35.85 10.45 -3.38
CA LEU A 613 35.51 10.27 -4.81
C LEU A 613 36.75 10.57 -5.67
N PRO A 614 37.34 9.56 -6.33
CA PRO A 614 38.46 9.77 -7.23
C PRO A 614 38.03 10.30 -8.61
N GLU A 615 37.26 11.40 -8.61
CA GLU A 615 36.76 12.05 -9.83
C GLU A 615 37.41 13.42 -10.06
N PRO A 616 37.77 13.78 -11.31
CA PRO A 616 38.27 15.10 -11.63
C PRO A 616 37.13 16.13 -11.59
N GLY A 617 37.44 17.39 -11.27
CA GLY A 617 36.47 18.49 -11.40
C GLY A 617 35.54 18.69 -10.22
N LEU A 618 35.81 18.06 -9.07
CA LEU A 618 35.08 18.34 -7.83
C LEU A 618 35.53 19.65 -7.18
N GLU A 619 34.57 20.47 -6.79
CA GLU A 619 34.71 21.58 -5.85
C GLU A 619 34.42 21.08 -4.43
N VAL A 620 35.16 21.59 -3.45
CA VAL A 620 35.01 21.21 -2.04
C VAL A 620 34.75 22.47 -1.24
N ILE A 621 33.55 22.56 -0.66
CA ILE A 621 33.19 23.61 0.30
C ILE A 621 33.07 23.00 1.68
N VAL A 622 33.57 23.68 2.70
CA VAL A 622 33.64 23.18 4.08
C VAL A 622 33.01 24.20 5.00
N SER A 623 32.19 23.75 5.95
CA SER A 623 31.58 24.59 6.98
C SER A 623 31.78 23.95 8.36
N THR A 624 32.05 24.77 9.38
CA THR A 624 32.22 24.36 10.78
C THR A 624 31.06 24.81 11.69
N GLY A 625 29.96 25.24 11.09
CA GLY A 625 28.83 25.85 11.77
C GLY A 625 28.02 26.70 10.79
N ILE A 626 27.99 28.01 10.99
CA ILE A 626 27.49 28.96 9.97
C ILE A 626 28.60 29.40 8.99
N PRO A 627 28.27 29.76 7.73
CA PRO A 627 29.26 30.19 6.75
C PRO A 627 30.06 31.44 7.18
N ASP A 628 31.32 31.50 6.76
CA ASP A 628 32.15 32.69 6.92
C ASP A 628 31.67 33.82 6.00
N PRO A 629 31.87 35.11 6.36
CA PRO A 629 31.53 36.23 5.49
C PRO A 629 32.16 36.18 4.08
N SER A 630 33.27 35.44 3.92
CA SER A 630 33.92 35.22 2.61
C SER A 630 33.22 34.19 1.72
N ASP A 631 32.33 33.37 2.28
CA ASP A 631 31.63 32.31 1.56
C ASP A 631 30.42 32.83 0.78
N TRP A 632 29.99 34.06 1.05
CA TRP A 632 28.78 34.71 0.52
C TRP A 632 28.91 35.30 -0.86
#